data_AF-X1T5D1-F1
#
_entry.id   AF-X1T5D1-F1
#
_cell.length_a   1.000
_cell.length_b   1.000
_cell.length_c   1.000
_cell.angle_alpha   90.00
_cell.angle_beta   90.00
_cell.angle_gamma   90.00
#
_symmetry.space_group_name_H-M   'P 1'
#
loop_
_entity.id
_entity.type
_entity.pdbx_description
1 polymer ?
#
loop_
_entity_poly.entity_id
_entity_poly.type
_entity_poly.pdbx_seq_one_letter_code
_entity_poly.pdbx_strand_id
1 'polypeptide(L)'
;MSYYGYEKEALYNARNILDGFGSSEIEAIVSTCGSCTERLKDYARLFRDDREYREKAERISSISYDISEFLMKYSGELELGLPDKLDLRVAYHDSCHLIVAGVTEQPREILKKIVKELVEMEEGCCGGAGGYTFL
;
A
#
# COMPACT_ATOMS: atom_id res chain seq x y z
N MET A 1 -5.74 3.21 -13.63
CA MET A 1 -5.12 1.88 -13.83
C MET A 1 -5.92 1.11 -14.87
N SER A 2 -5.25 0.44 -15.81
CA SER A 2 -5.90 -0.50 -16.75
C SER A 2 -6.18 -1.82 -16.02
N TYR A 3 -7.39 -2.38 -16.17
CA TYR A 3 -7.73 -3.72 -15.65
C TYR A 3 -7.53 -4.80 -16.70
N TYR A 4 -6.82 -4.50 -17.79
CA TYR A 4 -6.55 -5.44 -18.89
C TYR A 4 -7.82 -6.09 -19.45
N GLY A 5 -8.96 -5.40 -19.43
CA GLY A 5 -10.25 -5.91 -19.90
C GLY A 5 -11.05 -6.70 -18.86
N TYR A 6 -10.59 -6.77 -17.61
CA TYR A 6 -11.25 -7.47 -16.49
C TYR A 6 -11.90 -6.49 -15.49
N GLU A 7 -12.47 -5.39 -15.99
CA GLU A 7 -13.09 -4.35 -15.16
C GLU A 7 -14.23 -4.92 -14.30
N LYS A 8 -15.02 -5.86 -14.83
CA LYS A 8 -16.16 -6.44 -14.13
C LYS A 8 -15.72 -7.29 -12.94
N GLU A 9 -14.71 -8.12 -13.15
CA GLU A 9 -14.11 -8.98 -12.13
C GLU A 9 -13.42 -8.13 -11.06
N ALA A 10 -12.71 -7.08 -11.47
CA ALA A 10 -12.10 -6.13 -10.55
C ALA A 10 -13.13 -5.42 -9.66
N LEU A 11 -14.25 -4.98 -10.24
CA LEU A 11 -15.35 -4.37 -9.48
C LEU A 11 -16.05 -5.38 -8.57
N TYR A 12 -16.28 -6.61 -9.04
CA TYR A 12 -16.84 -7.69 -8.23
C TYR A 12 -15.97 -7.98 -7.00
N ASN A 13 -14.66 -8.14 -7.19
CA ASN A 13 -13.71 -8.37 -6.10
C ASN A 13 -13.64 -7.20 -5.13
N ALA A 14 -13.68 -5.96 -5.65
CA ALA A 14 -13.70 -4.78 -4.81
C ALA A 14 -14.97 -4.72 -3.94
N ARG A 15 -16.15 -5.00 -4.51
CA ARG A 15 -17.41 -5.08 -3.74
C ARG A 15 -17.34 -6.13 -2.64
N ASN A 16 -16.78 -7.31 -2.90
CA ASN A 16 -16.60 -8.33 -1.86
C ASN A 16 -15.73 -7.85 -0.68
N ILE A 17 -14.67 -7.08 -0.96
CA ILE A 17 -13.85 -6.45 0.10
C ILE A 17 -14.68 -5.43 0.88
N LEU A 18 -15.44 -4.58 0.18
CA LEU A 18 -16.28 -3.57 0.83
C LEU A 18 -17.41 -4.19 1.66
N ASP A 19 -17.99 -5.30 1.23
CA ASP A 19 -19.04 -6.00 1.97
C ASP A 19 -18.48 -6.76 3.17
N GLY A 20 -17.28 -7.34 3.05
CA GLY A 20 -16.62 -8.03 4.16
C GLY A 20 -16.08 -7.10 5.24
N PHE A 21 -15.53 -5.94 4.86
CA PHE A 21 -14.77 -5.07 5.77
C PHE A 21 -15.38 -3.68 5.94
N GLY A 22 -16.20 -3.19 5.02
CA GLY A 22 -16.70 -1.81 5.03
C GLY A 22 -17.63 -1.50 6.21
N SER A 23 -18.22 -2.53 6.83
CA SER A 23 -19.10 -2.40 8.00
C SER A 23 -18.53 -3.05 9.27
N SER A 24 -17.27 -3.51 9.25
CA SER A 24 -16.64 -4.09 10.44
C SER A 24 -16.03 -3.02 11.33
N GLU A 25 -15.82 -3.36 12.61
CA GLU A 25 -15.18 -2.50 13.61
C GLU A 25 -13.65 -2.44 13.45
N ILE A 26 -13.10 -2.86 12.32
CA ILE A 26 -11.66 -2.79 12.08
C ILE A 26 -11.20 -1.32 12.00
N GLU A 27 -10.03 -1.05 12.56
CA GLU A 27 -9.46 0.30 12.64
C GLU A 27 -8.36 0.53 11.60
N ALA A 28 -7.76 -0.54 11.08
CA ALA A 28 -6.74 -0.48 10.06
C ALA A 28 -6.71 -1.75 9.18
N ILE A 29 -6.46 -1.56 7.90
CA ILE A 29 -6.07 -2.60 6.95
C ILE A 29 -4.63 -2.32 6.56
N VAL A 30 -3.72 -3.22 6.90
CA VAL A 30 -2.28 -3.06 6.65
C VAL A 30 -1.86 -4.05 5.58
N SER A 31 -1.28 -3.54 4.50
CA SER A 31 -0.74 -4.36 3.42
C SER A 31 0.78 -4.24 3.32
N THR A 32 1.43 -5.32 2.91
CA THR A 32 2.85 -5.36 2.54
C THR A 32 3.05 -5.35 1.03
N CYS A 33 1.96 -5.20 0.26
CA CYS A 33 1.97 -5.26 -1.19
C CYS A 33 1.58 -3.88 -1.75
N GLY A 34 2.51 -3.24 -2.45
CA GLY A 34 2.29 -1.89 -2.97
C GLY A 34 1.06 -1.74 -3.87
N SER A 35 0.80 -2.72 -4.73
CA SER A 35 -0.40 -2.71 -5.59
C SER A 35 -1.69 -2.89 -4.80
N CYS A 36 -1.70 -3.70 -3.73
CA CYS A 36 -2.85 -3.81 -2.84
C CYS A 36 -3.09 -2.51 -2.07
N THR A 37 -2.03 -1.89 -1.53
CA THR A 37 -2.13 -0.60 -0.83
C THR A 37 -2.73 0.47 -1.74
N GLU A 38 -2.15 0.68 -2.92
CA GLU A 38 -2.65 1.65 -3.90
C GLU A 38 -4.11 1.38 -4.22
N ARG A 39 -4.43 0.10 -4.48
CA ARG A 39 -5.77 -0.27 -4.92
C ARG A 39 -6.83 -0.02 -3.86
N LEU A 40 -6.55 -0.37 -2.60
CA LEU A 40 -7.46 -0.14 -1.47
C LEU A 40 -7.68 1.35 -1.22
N LYS A 41 -6.61 2.16 -1.30
CA LYS A 41 -6.70 3.63 -1.18
C LYS A 41 -7.46 4.28 -2.33
N ASP A 42 -7.43 3.66 -3.51
CA ASP A 42 -8.13 4.14 -4.71
C ASP A 42 -9.64 3.82 -4.71
N TYR A 43 -10.16 3.03 -3.75
CA TYR A 43 -11.57 2.65 -3.72
C TYR A 43 -12.51 3.85 -3.58
N ALA A 44 -12.16 4.85 -2.79
CA ALA A 44 -12.96 6.08 -2.66
C ALA A 44 -13.15 6.76 -4.02
N ARG A 45 -12.09 6.83 -4.83
CA ARG A 45 -12.16 7.37 -6.19
C ARG A 45 -12.95 6.44 -7.11
N LEU A 46 -12.78 5.12 -6.99
CA LEU A 46 -13.45 4.16 -7.85
C LEU A 46 -14.97 4.12 -7.66
N PHE A 47 -15.45 4.19 -6.42
CA PHE A 47 -16.86 4.09 -6.05
C PHE A 47 -17.52 5.44 -5.78
N ARG A 48 -16.88 6.56 -6.13
CA ARG A 48 -17.37 7.92 -5.88
C ARG A 48 -18.82 8.18 -6.32
N ASP A 49 -19.23 7.56 -7.42
CA ASP A 49 -20.54 7.75 -8.05
C ASP A 49 -21.50 6.57 -7.77
N ASP A 50 -21.05 5.55 -7.01
CA ASP A 50 -21.85 4.40 -6.59
C ASP A 50 -22.47 4.66 -5.22
N ARG A 51 -23.76 5.02 -5.20
CA ARG A 51 -24.47 5.40 -3.96
C ARG A 51 -24.48 4.32 -2.89
N GLU A 52 -24.43 3.04 -3.27
CA GLU A 52 -24.49 1.92 -2.33
C GLU A 52 -23.14 1.68 -1.66
N TYR A 53 -22.05 1.82 -2.42
CA TYR A 53 -20.71 1.46 -1.95
C TYR A 53 -19.84 2.66 -1.55
N ARG A 54 -20.24 3.89 -1.86
CA ARG A 54 -19.42 5.08 -1.63
C ARG A 54 -18.90 5.18 -0.19
N GLU A 55 -19.77 5.09 0.81
CA GLU A 55 -19.38 5.24 2.21
C GLU A 55 -18.43 4.13 2.68
N LYS A 56 -18.72 2.87 2.30
CA LYS A 56 -17.84 1.73 2.57
C LYS A 56 -16.47 1.93 1.93
N ALA A 57 -16.43 2.42 0.70
CA ALA A 57 -15.20 2.66 -0.05
C ALA A 57 -14.37 3.80 0.53
N GLU A 58 -15.01 4.91 0.92
CA GLU A 58 -14.37 6.02 1.63
C GLU A 58 -13.75 5.54 2.95
N ARG A 59 -14.51 4.78 3.74
CA ARG A 59 -14.02 4.19 5.00
C ARG A 59 -12.80 3.31 4.75
N ILE A 60 -12.91 2.30 3.88
CA ILE A 60 -11.81 1.37 3.58
C ILE A 60 -10.57 2.10 3.09
N SER A 61 -10.73 3.09 2.20
CA SER A 61 -9.62 3.90 1.70
C SER A 61 -8.93 4.66 2.82
N SER A 62 -9.69 5.20 3.78
CA SER A 62 -9.17 6.00 4.90
C SER A 62 -8.41 5.18 5.96
N ILE A 63 -8.70 3.88 6.06
CA ILE A 63 -8.07 2.98 7.03
C ILE A 63 -7.08 2.01 6.39
N SER A 64 -6.78 2.16 5.10
CA SER A 64 -5.83 1.30 4.40
C SER A 64 -4.44 1.93 4.37
N TYR A 65 -3.44 1.15 4.80
CA TYR A 65 -2.05 1.59 4.93
C TYR A 65 -1.09 0.61 4.29
N ASP A 66 0.01 1.13 3.76
CA ASP A 66 1.21 0.31 3.61
C ASP A 66 1.80 0.03 5.00
N ILE A 67 2.47 -1.11 5.18
CA ILE A 67 3.15 -1.43 6.44
C ILE A 67 4.12 -0.32 6.88
N SER A 68 4.87 0.27 5.96
CA SER A 68 5.82 1.33 6.30
C SER A 68 5.11 2.60 6.78
N GLU A 69 4.02 2.97 6.13
CA GLU A 69 3.17 4.09 6.50
C GLU A 69 2.52 3.87 7.87
N PHE A 70 1.99 2.67 8.11
CA PHE A 70 1.37 2.30 9.38
C PHE A 70 2.39 2.37 10.53
N LEU A 71 3.56 1.73 10.38
CA LEU A 71 4.60 1.73 11.41
C LEU A 71 5.10 3.13 11.71
N MET A 72 5.24 4.00 10.69
CA MET A 72 5.64 5.39 10.91
C MET A 72 4.55 6.19 11.63
N LYS A 73 3.28 6.04 11.21
CA LYS A 73 2.13 6.73 11.81
C LYS A 73 1.98 6.44 13.30
N TYR A 74 2.16 5.18 13.69
CA TYR A 74 1.98 4.73 15.08
C TYR A 74 3.29 4.55 15.84
N SER A 75 4.42 5.03 15.31
CA SER A 75 5.75 4.85 15.91
C SER A 75 5.91 5.44 17.32
N GLY A 76 5.06 6.39 17.72
CA GLY A 76 5.02 6.93 19.09
C GLY A 76 4.18 6.11 20.08
N GLU A 77 3.34 5.21 19.59
CA GLU A 77 2.43 4.36 20.38
C GLU A 77 2.90 2.89 20.38
N LEU A 78 3.69 2.50 19.39
CA LEU A 78 4.21 1.16 19.21
C LEU A 78 5.67 1.07 19.65
N GLU A 79 5.96 0.12 20.53
CA GLU A 79 7.34 -0.34 20.74
C GLU A 79 7.77 -1.17 19.53
N LEU A 80 8.37 -0.48 18.55
CA LEU A 80 9.03 -1.14 17.44
C LEU A 80 10.28 -1.82 18.00
N GLY A 81 10.24 -3.13 18.18
CA GLY A 81 11.38 -3.97 18.57
C GLY A 81 12.45 -4.01 17.49
N LEU A 82 13.01 -2.84 17.16
CA LEU A 82 14.01 -2.68 16.12
C LEU A 82 15.28 -3.41 16.54
N PRO A 83 15.93 -4.13 15.63
CA PRO A 83 17.23 -4.73 15.91
C PRO A 83 18.28 -3.63 16.13
N ASP A 84 19.42 -4.01 16.69
CA ASP A 84 20.64 -3.21 16.55
C ASP A 84 20.90 -2.94 15.06
N LYS A 85 21.51 -1.79 14.77
CA LYS A 85 21.82 -1.42 13.39
C LYS A 85 22.66 -2.51 12.73
N LEU A 86 22.13 -3.04 11.64
CA LEU A 86 22.81 -4.02 10.80
C LEU A 86 23.95 -3.34 10.05
N ASP A 87 25.13 -3.95 10.05
CA ASP A 87 26.31 -3.50 9.29
C ASP A 87 26.15 -3.82 7.79
N LEU A 88 25.10 -3.27 7.19
CA LEU A 88 24.70 -3.47 5.80
C LEU A 88 24.58 -2.14 5.07
N ARG A 89 24.99 -2.16 3.80
CA ARG A 89 24.74 -1.11 2.81
C ARG A 89 23.61 -1.57 1.89
N VAL A 90 22.46 -0.89 1.96
CA VAL A 90 21.21 -1.30 1.30
C VAL A 90 20.75 -0.21 0.33
N ALA A 91 20.22 -0.61 -0.82
CA ALA A 91 19.46 0.28 -1.69
C ALA A 91 17.97 -0.07 -1.62
N TYR A 92 17.10 0.94 -1.63
CA TYR A 92 15.65 0.76 -1.59
C TYR A 92 15.04 0.99 -2.97
N HIS A 93 14.25 0.02 -3.44
CA HIS A 93 13.53 0.13 -4.70
C HIS A 93 12.10 0.62 -4.45
N ASP A 94 11.79 1.82 -4.97
CA ASP A 94 10.45 2.36 -4.90
C ASP A 94 9.46 1.54 -5.71
N SER A 95 8.42 1.05 -5.05
CA SER A 95 7.29 0.47 -5.77
C SER A 95 6.55 1.56 -6.52
N CYS A 96 6.38 1.40 -7.83
CA CYS A 96 5.57 2.31 -8.66
C CYS A 96 4.14 2.47 -8.14
N HIS A 97 3.55 1.43 -7.54
CA HIS A 97 2.24 1.51 -6.91
C HIS A 97 2.27 2.29 -5.59
N LEU A 98 3.31 2.14 -4.77
CA LEU A 98 3.45 2.93 -3.53
C LEU A 98 3.68 4.41 -3.82
N ILE A 99 4.42 4.75 -4.88
CA ILE A 99 4.56 6.13 -5.35
C ILE A 99 3.18 6.73 -5.64
N VAL A 100 2.33 6.02 -6.40
CA VAL A 100 0.95 6.46 -6.69
C VAL A 100 0.11 6.55 -5.41
N ALA A 101 0.35 5.67 -4.44
CA ALA A 101 -0.29 5.69 -3.13
C ALA A 101 0.25 6.77 -2.16
N GLY A 102 1.24 7.57 -2.57
CA GLY A 102 1.87 8.61 -1.76
C GLY A 102 2.78 8.10 -0.64
N VAL A 103 3.29 6.87 -0.76
CA VAL A 103 4.17 6.22 0.23
C VAL A 103 5.57 6.09 -0.34
N THR A 104 6.44 7.06 -0.05
CA THR A 104 7.83 7.11 -0.56
C THR A 104 8.86 7.32 0.54
N GLU A 105 8.59 8.20 1.50
CA GLU A 105 9.53 8.51 2.58
C GLU A 105 9.48 7.50 3.73
N GLN A 106 8.30 6.95 4.01
CA GLN A 106 8.05 6.08 5.16
C GLN A 106 8.92 4.80 5.15
N PRO A 107 9.10 4.10 4.01
CA PRO A 107 10.03 2.98 3.92
C PRO A 107 11.47 3.38 4.26
N ARG A 108 11.93 4.54 3.77
CA ARG A 108 13.29 5.04 3.99
C ARG A 108 13.54 5.37 5.44
N GLU A 109 12.61 6.04 6.11
CA GLU A 109 12.73 6.40 7.53
C GLU A 109 12.84 5.18 8.43
N ILE A 110 12.12 4.10 8.11
CA ILE A 110 12.25 2.82 8.83
C ILE A 110 13.62 2.18 8.55
N LEU A 111 14.03 2.11 7.28
CA LEU A 111 15.30 1.48 6.90
C LEU A 111 16.51 2.21 7.50
N LYS A 112 16.53 3.55 7.55
CA LYS A 112 17.61 4.35 8.19
C LYS A 112 17.81 4.02 9.67
N LYS A 113 16.79 3.49 10.36
CA LYS A 113 16.89 3.03 11.75
C LYS A 113 17.51 1.63 11.86
N ILE A 114 17.39 0.80 10.82
CA ILE A 114 17.79 -0.62 10.83
C ILE A 114 19.15 -0.84 10.16
N VAL A 115 19.52 -0.08 9.13
CA VAL A 115 20.75 -0.29 8.36
C VAL A 115 21.83 0.76 8.64
N LYS A 116 23.08 0.41 8.38
CA LYS A 116 24.23 1.33 8.50
C LYS A 116 24.24 2.39 7.42
N GLU A 117 24.01 1.98 6.17
CA GLU A 117 24.01 2.89 5.02
C GLU A 117 22.82 2.57 4.11
N LEU A 118 21.96 3.56 3.89
CA LEU A 118 20.91 3.52 2.88
C LEU A 118 21.37 4.34 1.68
N VAL A 119 21.26 3.76 0.49
CA VAL A 119 21.70 4.36 -0.77
C VAL A 119 20.49 4.53 -1.67
N GLU A 120 20.32 5.73 -2.22
CA GLU A 120 19.26 5.99 -3.20
C GLU A 120 19.62 5.35 -4.54
N MET A 121 18.62 4.78 -5.21
CA MET A 121 18.73 4.27 -6.57
C MET A 121 17.95 5.15 -7.53
N GLU A 122 18.25 5.05 -8.82
CA GLU A 122 17.42 5.66 -9.85
C GLU A 122 16.04 5.00 -9.87
N GLU A 123 14.99 5.81 -10.03
CA GLU A 123 13.62 5.31 -10.16
C GLU A 123 13.47 4.41 -11.39
N GLY A 124 12.68 3.34 -11.25
CA GLY A 124 12.41 2.43 -12.36
C GLY A 124 11.32 1.43 -12.03
N CYS A 125 10.64 0.92 -13.05
CA CYS A 125 9.73 -0.21 -12.88
C CYS A 125 10.56 -1.51 -12.82
N CYS A 126 10.34 -2.35 -11.81
CA CYS A 126 10.98 -3.67 -11.72
C CYS A 126 10.52 -4.67 -12.79
N GLY A 127 9.45 -4.35 -13.54
CA GLY A 127 8.85 -5.23 -14.55
C GLY A 127 7.99 -6.36 -13.99
N GLY A 128 7.85 -6.47 -12.66
CA GLY A 128 7.22 -7.61 -11.99
C GLY A 128 5.68 -7.66 -12.02
N ALA A 129 5.01 -6.57 -12.42
CA ALA A 129 3.55 -6.44 -12.37
C ALA A 129 2.92 -6.42 -13.77
N GLY A 130 1.58 -6.30 -13.86
CA GLY A 130 0.89 -5.95 -15.11
C GLY A 130 0.90 -6.99 -16.24
N GLY A 131 1.18 -8.26 -15.93
CA GLY A 131 1.29 -9.32 -16.93
C GLY A 131 2.62 -9.34 -17.68
N TYR A 132 3.46 -8.32 -17.55
CA TYR A 132 4.80 -8.25 -18.20
C TYR A 132 5.71 -9.40 -17.79
N THR A 133 5.55 -9.94 -16.58
CA THR A 133 6.31 -11.10 -16.08
C THR A 133 5.92 -12.42 -16.75
N PHE A 134 4.72 -12.51 -17.33
CA PHE A 134 4.13 -13.75 -17.85
C PHE A 134 4.02 -13.78 -19.39
N LEU A 135 4.51 -12.72 -20.06
CA LEU A 135 4.56 -12.58 -21.52
C LEU A 135 6.01 -12.66 -21.99
#